data_AF-A0A0C3P6K2-F1
#
_entry.id   AF-A0A0C3P6K2-F1
#
_cell.length_a   1.000
_cell.length_b   1.000
_cell.length_c   1.000
_cell.angle_alpha   90.00
_cell.angle_beta   90.00
_cell.angle_gamma   90.00
#
_symmetry.space_group_name_H-M   'P 1'
#
loop_
_entity.id
_entity.type
_entity.pdbx_description
1 polymer ?
#
loop_
_entity_poly.entity_id
_entity_poly.type
_entity_poly.pdbx_seq_one_letter_code
_entity_poly.pdbx_strand_id
1 'polypeptide(L)'
;MIGICKDDFAARREKLKAVYEWSESFSAIPTNQSVKSIAARVDNAKTQFSGLVEVWSNLKDIEIVGVVMYVGQDLAGHQTSGIFGGSEMIRNFINENGIDVQSLMDKYTAIFKCLRNSDSADARVASTSSIGDVGSVLELCCHTKETLRDCNHRVFGSMMKEKMLAALRDLHITRGIEVGDPQKVSWHWLLKFLWKSHLTIVNWPHGVSPLGPGFKYKKLKAGPLHQLLVPYLQRKLGLLYDGQTNDEEEQDSLDDVLEIAIKCWNKEAINILDADPLKAEIVLIKATDGTVLWQISDDPEWQKSLKEMDRQQQGTEVL
;
A
#
# COMPACT_ATOMS: atom_id res chain seq x y z
N MET A 1 8.15 -7.79 -36.41
CA MET A 1 7.69 -9.15 -36.02
C MET A 1 7.10 -9.81 -37.27
N ILE A 2 7.81 -10.75 -37.90
CA ILE A 2 7.27 -11.54 -39.02
C ILE A 2 7.73 -13.00 -38.86
N GLY A 3 6.75 -13.90 -38.73
CA GLY A 3 6.78 -15.23 -39.34
C GLY A 3 7.62 -16.32 -38.69
N ILE A 4 7.35 -16.71 -37.44
CA ILE A 4 7.56 -18.12 -37.04
C ILE A 4 6.27 -18.61 -36.42
N CYS A 5 5.67 -19.62 -37.05
CA CYS A 5 4.48 -20.29 -36.53
C CYS A 5 4.77 -20.77 -35.10
N LYS A 6 3.81 -20.65 -34.19
CA LYS A 6 4.01 -20.94 -32.76
C LYS A 6 4.48 -22.40 -32.52
N ASP A 7 4.26 -23.27 -33.49
CA ASP A 7 4.52 -24.70 -33.47
C ASP A 7 5.80 -25.12 -34.24
N ASP A 8 6.51 -24.18 -34.86
CA ASP A 8 7.78 -24.47 -35.54
C ASP A 8 8.96 -24.40 -34.57
N PHE A 9 9.06 -25.45 -33.76
CA PHE A 9 10.13 -25.64 -32.78
C PHE A 9 11.52 -25.70 -33.42
N ALA A 10 11.63 -26.17 -34.67
CA ALA A 10 12.90 -26.28 -35.38
C ALA A 10 13.45 -24.90 -35.74
N ALA A 11 12.62 -24.03 -36.33
CA ALA A 11 13.01 -22.66 -36.67
C ALA A 11 13.35 -21.81 -35.43
N ARG A 12 12.65 -22.03 -34.30
CA ARG A 12 13.00 -21.40 -33.01
C ARG A 12 14.32 -21.92 -32.45
N ARG A 13 14.54 -23.22 -32.48
CA ARG A 13 15.78 -23.85 -31.99
C ARG A 13 16.98 -23.39 -32.80
N GLU A 14 16.82 -23.18 -34.11
CA GLU A 14 17.89 -22.70 -34.98
C GLU A 14 18.24 -21.22 -34.74
N LYS A 15 17.26 -20.35 -34.48
CA LYS A 15 17.53 -18.94 -34.09
C LYS A 15 18.09 -18.80 -32.68
N LEU A 16 17.72 -19.69 -31.77
CA LEU A 16 18.25 -19.76 -30.41
C LEU A 16 19.41 -20.74 -30.28
N LYS A 17 20.00 -21.17 -31.41
CA LYS A 17 21.04 -22.21 -31.45
C LYS A 17 22.20 -21.87 -30.54
N ALA A 18 22.67 -20.62 -30.55
CA ALA A 18 23.73 -20.16 -29.64
C ALA A 18 23.34 -20.25 -28.15
N VAL A 19 22.06 -20.04 -27.79
CA VAL A 19 21.57 -20.15 -26.41
C VAL A 19 21.45 -21.62 -25.98
N TYR A 20 20.99 -22.49 -26.88
CA TYR A 20 20.92 -23.93 -26.65
C TYR A 20 22.31 -24.56 -26.58
N GLU A 21 23.21 -24.23 -27.52
CA GLU A 21 24.61 -24.63 -27.52
C GLU A 21 25.34 -24.13 -26.27
N TRP A 22 25.05 -22.90 -25.82
CA TRP A 22 25.53 -22.38 -24.54
C TRP A 22 25.01 -23.20 -23.36
N SER A 23 23.71 -23.57 -23.35
CA SER A 23 23.12 -24.39 -22.28
C SER A 23 23.67 -25.83 -22.23
N GLU A 24 23.92 -26.44 -23.40
CA GLU A 24 24.49 -27.79 -23.52
C GLU A 24 26.00 -27.80 -23.23
N SER A 25 26.70 -26.71 -23.55
CA SER A 25 28.08 -26.49 -23.09
C SER A 25 28.15 -26.32 -21.57
N PHE A 26 27.04 -25.89 -20.93
CA PHE A 26 26.94 -25.69 -19.48
C PHE A 26 26.68 -26.99 -18.72
N SER A 27 25.94 -27.95 -19.29
CA SER A 27 25.77 -29.30 -18.72
C SER A 27 27.06 -30.15 -18.80
N ALA A 28 28.02 -29.74 -19.61
CA ALA A 28 29.38 -30.31 -19.68
C ALA A 28 30.41 -29.58 -18.79
N ILE A 29 30.03 -28.51 -18.07
CA ILE A 29 30.89 -27.93 -17.04
C ILE A 29 30.97 -28.96 -15.91
N PRO A 30 32.16 -29.40 -15.48
CA PRO A 30 32.23 -30.31 -14.37
C PRO A 30 31.54 -29.64 -13.19
N THR A 31 30.66 -30.38 -12.52
CA THR A 31 30.26 -30.15 -11.11
C THR A 31 31.47 -30.25 -10.18
N ASN A 32 32.58 -29.61 -10.55
CA ASN A 32 33.62 -29.25 -9.63
C ASN A 32 33.00 -28.19 -8.74
N GLN A 33 32.61 -28.67 -7.56
CA GLN A 33 32.45 -27.93 -6.31
C GLN A 33 33.76 -27.19 -5.97
N SER A 34 34.22 -26.32 -6.87
CA SER A 34 35.12 -25.25 -6.51
C SER A 34 34.33 -24.36 -5.56
N VAL A 35 34.82 -24.25 -4.33
CA VAL A 35 34.28 -23.41 -3.25
C VAL A 35 34.45 -21.93 -3.63
N LYS A 36 33.82 -21.50 -4.73
CA LYS A 36 33.65 -20.09 -5.03
C LYS A 36 32.55 -19.59 -4.10
N SER A 37 32.90 -18.57 -3.31
CA SER A 37 31.98 -17.88 -2.41
C SER A 37 30.70 -17.47 -3.16
N ILE A 38 29.59 -17.37 -2.43
CA ILE A 38 28.29 -17.01 -3.00
C ILE A 38 28.39 -15.69 -3.78
N ALA A 39 29.12 -14.70 -3.25
CA ALA A 39 29.47 -13.46 -3.94
C ALA A 39 30.10 -13.72 -5.33
N ALA A 40 31.13 -14.56 -5.40
CA ALA A 40 31.80 -14.88 -6.66
C ALA A 40 30.86 -15.55 -7.69
N ARG A 41 29.84 -16.28 -7.24
CA ARG A 41 28.83 -16.87 -8.15
C ARG A 41 27.90 -15.79 -8.72
N VAL A 42 27.45 -14.87 -7.88
CA VAL A 42 26.58 -13.75 -8.27
C VAL A 42 27.31 -12.79 -9.21
N ASP A 43 28.57 -12.48 -8.90
CA ASP A 43 29.42 -11.62 -9.72
C ASP A 43 29.71 -12.23 -11.10
N ASN A 44 30.05 -13.53 -11.11
CA ASN A 44 30.25 -14.25 -12.36
C ASN A 44 28.98 -14.29 -13.22
N ALA A 45 27.80 -14.48 -12.60
CA ALA A 45 26.53 -14.42 -13.32
C ALA A 45 26.30 -13.03 -13.94
N LYS A 46 26.52 -11.95 -13.18
CA LYS A 46 26.42 -10.56 -13.71
C LYS A 46 27.36 -10.34 -14.90
N THR A 47 28.60 -10.79 -14.78
CA THR A 47 29.61 -10.66 -15.84
C THR A 47 29.20 -11.42 -17.10
N GLN A 48 28.74 -12.67 -16.96
CA GLN A 48 28.30 -13.49 -18.08
C GLN A 48 27.08 -12.89 -18.78
N PHE A 49 26.08 -12.46 -18.03
CA PHE A 49 24.91 -11.82 -18.62
C PHE A 49 25.24 -10.48 -19.29
N SER A 50 26.13 -9.67 -18.69
CA SER A 50 26.64 -8.44 -19.31
C SER A 50 27.28 -8.71 -20.68
N GLY A 51 28.14 -9.72 -20.78
CA GLY A 51 28.77 -10.08 -22.05
C GLY A 51 27.76 -10.55 -23.10
N LEU A 52 26.71 -11.27 -22.70
CA LEU A 52 25.63 -11.67 -23.61
C LEU A 52 24.83 -10.47 -24.12
N VAL A 53 24.51 -9.51 -23.24
CA VAL A 53 23.73 -8.33 -23.64
C VAL A 53 24.53 -7.32 -24.46
N GLU A 54 25.84 -7.25 -24.25
CA GLU A 54 26.76 -6.40 -25.01
C GLU A 54 26.78 -6.75 -26.51
N VAL A 55 26.66 -8.04 -26.85
CA VAL A 55 26.55 -8.50 -28.24
C VAL A 55 25.30 -7.92 -28.94
N TRP A 56 24.21 -7.71 -28.20
CA TRP A 56 22.97 -7.15 -28.73
C TRP A 56 23.00 -5.63 -28.83
N SER A 57 23.63 -4.94 -27.88
CA SER A 57 23.86 -3.49 -27.92
C SER A 57 24.61 -3.06 -29.18
N ASN A 58 25.49 -3.91 -29.72
CA ASN A 58 26.29 -3.61 -30.90
C ASN A 58 25.58 -3.83 -32.24
N LEU A 59 24.39 -4.44 -32.26
CA LEU A 59 23.77 -4.88 -33.51
C LEU A 59 22.76 -3.88 -34.12
N LYS A 60 21.92 -3.20 -33.33
CA LYS A 60 20.81 -2.34 -33.83
C LYS A 60 20.24 -1.32 -32.83
N ASP A 61 21.07 -0.55 -32.12
CA ASP A 61 20.59 0.40 -31.10
C ASP A 61 19.69 -0.27 -30.03
N ILE A 62 19.91 -1.56 -29.77
CA ILE A 62 19.12 -2.36 -28.82
C ILE A 62 19.86 -2.39 -27.50
N GLU A 63 19.41 -1.59 -26.54
CA GLU A 63 19.97 -1.65 -25.19
C GLU A 63 19.21 -2.64 -24.32
N ILE A 64 19.95 -3.56 -23.69
CA ILE A 64 19.39 -4.55 -22.77
C ILE A 64 20.00 -4.34 -21.39
N VAL A 65 19.11 -4.20 -20.41
CA VAL A 65 19.43 -4.07 -18.99
C VAL A 65 18.73 -5.17 -18.24
N GLY A 66 19.43 -5.79 -17.28
CA GLY A 66 18.86 -6.84 -16.45
C GLY A 66 19.38 -6.79 -15.03
N VAL A 67 18.85 -7.69 -14.19
CA VAL A 67 19.15 -7.74 -12.77
C VAL A 67 19.57 -9.15 -12.39
N VAL A 68 20.62 -9.28 -11.57
CA VAL A 68 20.97 -10.52 -10.88
C VAL A 68 20.72 -10.34 -9.39
N MET A 69 19.83 -11.17 -8.83
CA MET A 69 19.50 -11.15 -7.40
C MET A 69 19.92 -12.46 -6.73
N TYR A 70 20.57 -12.35 -5.59
CA TYR A 70 20.75 -13.45 -4.67
C TYR A 70 19.59 -13.51 -3.67
N VAL A 71 18.88 -14.64 -3.65
CA VAL A 71 17.66 -14.83 -2.84
C VAL A 71 17.93 -15.65 -1.56
N GLY A 72 19.19 -16.02 -1.28
CA GLY A 72 19.56 -16.75 -0.06
C GLY A 72 19.70 -15.82 1.16
N GLN A 73 20.35 -16.31 2.22
CA GLN A 73 20.54 -15.56 3.49
C GLN A 73 21.95 -14.99 3.66
N ASP A 74 22.88 -15.36 2.77
CA ASP A 74 24.26 -14.90 2.78
C ASP A 74 24.38 -13.40 2.41
N LEU A 75 24.96 -12.62 3.31
CA LEU A 75 25.11 -11.16 3.17
C LEU A 75 26.00 -10.80 1.97
N ALA A 76 27.06 -11.57 1.70
CA ALA A 76 27.98 -11.29 0.61
C ALA A 76 27.30 -11.51 -0.76
N GLY A 77 26.44 -12.52 -0.86
CA GLY A 77 25.55 -12.70 -2.02
C GLY A 77 24.60 -11.53 -2.23
N HIS A 78 23.99 -11.02 -1.16
CA HIS A 78 23.13 -9.83 -1.23
C HIS A 78 23.88 -8.59 -1.69
N GLN A 79 25.06 -8.33 -1.13
CA GLN A 79 25.90 -7.19 -1.51
C GLN A 79 26.41 -7.25 -2.96
N THR A 80 26.50 -8.44 -3.53
CA THR A 80 26.98 -8.64 -4.90
C THR A 80 25.85 -8.58 -5.94
N SER A 81 24.59 -8.62 -5.48
CA SER A 81 23.42 -8.50 -6.35
C SER A 81 23.37 -7.12 -7.00
N GLY A 82 22.87 -7.03 -8.23
CA GLY A 82 22.74 -5.72 -8.88
C GLY A 82 22.35 -5.78 -10.34
N ILE A 83 22.31 -4.60 -10.95
CA ILE A 83 21.95 -4.39 -12.35
C ILE A 83 23.17 -4.71 -13.24
N PHE A 84 22.91 -5.22 -14.44
CA PHE A 84 23.87 -5.37 -15.53
C PHE A 84 23.33 -4.76 -16.83
N GLY A 85 24.21 -4.34 -17.72
CA GLY A 85 23.87 -3.73 -19.00
C GLY A 85 24.88 -4.06 -20.09
N GLY A 86 24.43 -3.98 -21.34
CA GLY A 86 25.26 -4.31 -22.51
C GLY A 86 26.24 -3.22 -22.90
N SER A 87 25.84 -1.95 -22.88
CA SER A 87 26.72 -0.85 -23.25
C SER A 87 27.49 -0.24 -22.08
N GLU A 88 28.66 0.32 -22.38
CA GLU A 88 29.49 1.06 -21.42
C GLU A 88 28.74 2.30 -20.87
N MET A 89 27.93 2.97 -21.70
CA MET A 89 27.11 4.10 -21.26
C MET A 89 26.13 3.71 -20.15
N ILE A 90 25.46 2.56 -20.27
CA ILE A 90 24.53 2.07 -19.24
C ILE A 90 25.28 1.60 -17.99
N ARG A 91 26.42 0.91 -18.17
CA ARG A 91 27.27 0.49 -17.05
C ARG A 91 27.75 1.71 -16.24
N ASN A 92 28.18 2.77 -16.93
CA ASN A 92 28.57 4.03 -16.29
C ASN A 92 27.37 4.74 -15.67
N PHE A 93 26.23 4.80 -16.34
CA PHE A 93 25.00 5.40 -15.79
C PHE A 93 24.58 4.72 -14.47
N ILE A 94 24.62 3.39 -14.40
CA ILE A 94 24.32 2.62 -13.19
C ILE A 94 25.31 2.96 -12.05
N ASN A 95 26.60 3.05 -12.38
CA ASN A 95 27.66 3.29 -11.40
C ASN A 95 27.72 4.76 -10.93
N GLU A 96 27.42 5.72 -11.81
CA GLU A 96 27.59 7.16 -11.58
C GLU A 96 26.34 7.83 -11.00
N ASN A 97 25.13 7.43 -11.39
CA ASN A 97 23.91 8.17 -11.02
C ASN A 97 23.33 7.83 -9.65
N GLY A 98 24.06 7.06 -8.83
CA GLY A 98 23.64 6.77 -7.46
C GLY A 98 22.24 6.20 -7.39
N ILE A 99 21.81 5.43 -8.41
CA ILE A 99 20.66 4.54 -8.25
C ILE A 99 21.07 3.66 -7.09
N ASP A 100 20.38 3.81 -5.97
CA ASP A 100 20.56 2.93 -4.82
C ASP A 100 19.96 1.57 -5.19
N VAL A 101 20.70 0.88 -6.06
CA VAL A 101 20.41 -0.45 -6.55
C VAL A 101 20.29 -1.36 -5.35
N GLN A 102 21.09 -1.15 -4.28
CA GLN A 102 20.96 -1.89 -3.03
C GLN A 102 19.54 -1.75 -2.45
N SER A 103 19.03 -0.52 -2.27
CA SER A 103 17.68 -0.27 -1.76
C SER A 103 16.57 -0.78 -2.68
N LEU A 104 16.72 -0.64 -4.00
CA LEU A 104 15.77 -1.19 -4.97
C LEU A 104 15.77 -2.73 -4.90
N MET A 105 16.94 -3.34 -4.75
CA MET A 105 17.15 -4.78 -4.73
C MET A 105 16.72 -5.39 -3.40
N ASP A 106 16.90 -4.70 -2.29
CA ASP A 106 16.37 -5.09 -0.98
C ASP A 106 14.84 -5.11 -1.02
N LYS A 107 14.21 -4.13 -1.69
CA LYS A 107 12.75 -4.08 -1.90
C LYS A 107 12.25 -5.28 -2.71
N TYR A 108 12.84 -5.55 -3.87
CA TYR A 108 12.44 -6.71 -4.68
C TYR A 108 12.75 -8.04 -3.98
N THR A 109 13.91 -8.15 -3.33
CA THR A 109 14.30 -9.35 -2.55
C THR A 109 13.29 -9.63 -1.44
N ALA A 110 12.82 -8.60 -0.73
CA ALA A 110 11.78 -8.76 0.28
C ALA A 110 10.47 -9.28 -0.33
N ILE A 111 10.04 -8.72 -1.47
CA ILE A 111 8.86 -9.18 -2.21
C ILE A 111 9.01 -10.64 -2.63
N PHE A 112 10.14 -11.03 -3.23
CA PHE A 112 10.38 -12.41 -3.65
C PHE A 112 10.50 -13.38 -2.47
N LYS A 113 11.06 -12.96 -1.33
CA LYS A 113 11.08 -13.76 -0.10
C LYS A 113 9.66 -13.99 0.43
N CYS A 114 8.80 -12.96 0.41
CA CYS A 114 7.38 -13.09 0.76
C CYS A 114 6.65 -14.07 -0.19
N LEU A 115 6.78 -13.87 -1.51
CA LEU A 115 6.14 -14.73 -2.52
C LEU A 115 6.63 -16.18 -2.49
N ARG A 116 7.89 -16.43 -2.12
CA ARG A 116 8.45 -17.79 -2.04
C ARG A 116 8.01 -18.54 -0.78
N ASN A 117 7.71 -17.81 0.30
CA ASN A 117 7.26 -18.41 1.55
C ASN A 117 5.73 -18.58 1.61
N SER A 118 5.00 -17.90 0.73
CA SER A 118 3.60 -18.19 0.45
C SER A 118 3.52 -19.39 -0.50
N ASP A 119 3.30 -20.60 0.02
CA ASP A 119 2.97 -21.77 -0.79
C ASP A 119 1.64 -21.53 -1.52
N SER A 120 1.67 -21.08 -2.78
CA SER A 120 0.51 -21.20 -3.67
C SER A 120 0.91 -21.18 -5.15
N ALA A 121 0.44 -22.19 -5.86
CA ALA A 121 0.72 -22.51 -7.25
C ALA A 121 0.02 -21.59 -8.29
N ASP A 122 -0.57 -20.47 -7.87
CA ASP A 122 -1.36 -19.59 -8.75
C ASP A 122 -0.75 -18.20 -8.98
N ALA A 123 0.58 -18.12 -9.07
CA ALA A 123 1.27 -16.91 -9.51
C ALA A 123 1.11 -16.68 -11.03
N ARG A 124 -0.12 -16.44 -11.50
CA ARG A 124 -0.35 -15.84 -12.82
C ARG A 124 -0.33 -14.32 -12.70
N VAL A 125 0.70 -13.78 -13.34
CA VAL A 125 0.98 -12.38 -13.66
C VAL A 125 -0.30 -11.54 -13.84
N ALA A 126 -0.47 -10.53 -13.00
CA ALA A 126 -1.22 -9.33 -13.33
C ALA A 126 -0.31 -8.12 -13.12
N SER A 127 0.11 -7.55 -14.24
CA SER A 127 0.88 -6.31 -14.33
C SER A 127 0.04 -5.09 -13.98
N THR A 128 0.75 -3.97 -13.80
CA THR A 128 0.30 -2.57 -13.81
C THR A 128 -0.24 -1.99 -12.50
N SER A 129 0.64 -1.81 -11.52
CA SER A 129 0.65 -0.55 -10.75
C SER A 129 1.98 0.16 -11.00
N SER A 130 1.88 1.47 -11.22
CA SER A 130 3.00 2.38 -11.46
C SER A 130 4.12 2.16 -10.41
N ILE A 131 5.37 2.27 -10.85
CA ILE A 131 6.60 2.16 -10.05
C ILE A 131 6.60 3.08 -8.80
N GLY A 132 5.71 4.07 -8.73
CA GLY A 132 5.48 4.91 -7.54
C GLY A 132 4.68 4.27 -6.39
N ASP A 133 4.01 3.13 -6.60
CA ASP A 133 3.04 2.54 -5.64
C ASP A 133 3.64 1.42 -4.76
N VAL A 134 4.84 0.92 -5.07
CA VAL A 134 5.46 -0.15 -4.28
C VAL A 134 5.87 0.32 -2.88
N GLY A 135 6.19 1.61 -2.73
CA GLY A 135 6.52 2.23 -1.44
C GLY A 135 5.33 2.26 -0.48
N SER A 136 4.14 2.63 -0.99
CA SER A 136 2.88 2.62 -0.22
C SER A 136 2.47 1.22 0.19
N VAL A 137 2.67 0.22 -0.68
CA VAL A 137 2.34 -1.19 -0.40
C VAL A 137 3.21 -1.75 0.73
N LEU A 138 4.51 -1.46 0.75
CA LEU A 138 5.41 -1.92 1.83
C LEU A 138 5.10 -1.29 3.19
N GLU A 139 4.62 -0.04 3.21
CA GLU A 139 4.17 0.58 4.45
C GLU A 139 2.94 -0.13 5.06
N LEU A 140 2.20 -0.90 4.27
CA LEU A 140 1.06 -1.67 4.76
C LEU A 140 1.44 -3.06 5.27
N CYS A 141 2.65 -3.53 4.96
CA CYS A 141 3.16 -4.81 5.44
C CYS A 141 3.70 -4.71 6.87
N CYS A 142 3.74 -5.84 7.57
CA CYS A 142 4.38 -5.93 8.88
C CYS A 142 5.89 -5.68 8.75
N HIS A 143 6.44 -4.82 9.61
CA HIS A 143 7.89 -4.69 9.72
C HIS A 143 8.52 -5.91 10.41
N THR A 144 9.82 -6.10 10.20
CA THR A 144 10.60 -7.13 10.91
C THR A 144 10.45 -6.95 12.42
N LYS A 145 9.88 -7.95 13.11
CA LYS A 145 9.56 -7.97 14.56
C LYS A 145 8.34 -7.14 14.99
N GLU A 146 7.58 -6.57 14.07
CA GLU A 146 6.28 -5.95 14.38
C GLU A 146 5.22 -7.04 14.55
N THR A 147 4.39 -6.96 15.59
CA THR A 147 3.26 -7.89 15.74
C THR A 147 2.16 -7.51 14.75
N LEU A 148 1.37 -8.48 14.27
CA LEU A 148 0.24 -8.20 13.37
C LEU A 148 -0.72 -7.16 13.96
N ARG A 149 -0.94 -7.20 15.28
CA ARG A 149 -1.77 -6.23 15.99
C ARG A 149 -1.19 -4.81 15.89
N ASP A 150 0.11 -4.64 16.11
CA ASP A 150 0.76 -3.33 16.07
C ASP A 150 0.81 -2.78 14.64
N CYS A 151 1.07 -3.66 13.65
CA CYS A 151 0.96 -3.33 12.24
C CYS A 151 -0.45 -2.82 11.90
N ASN A 152 -1.49 -3.55 12.30
CA ASN A 152 -2.88 -3.15 12.06
C ASN A 152 -3.24 -1.82 12.73
N HIS A 153 -2.77 -1.55 13.95
CA HIS A 153 -2.92 -0.23 14.55
C HIS A 153 -2.30 0.86 13.66
N ARG A 154 -1.02 0.69 13.29
CA ARG A 154 -0.31 1.65 12.43
C ARG A 154 -1.04 1.88 11.11
N VAL A 155 -1.44 0.81 10.43
CA VAL A 155 -2.18 0.86 9.17
C VAL A 155 -3.52 1.56 9.34
N PHE A 156 -4.28 1.30 10.41
CA PHE A 156 -5.55 1.99 10.67
C PHE A 156 -5.37 3.50 10.79
N GLY A 157 -4.34 3.93 11.52
CA GLY A 157 -3.98 5.34 11.62
C GLY A 157 -3.67 5.96 10.25
N SER A 158 -2.88 5.27 9.42
CA SER A 158 -2.54 5.73 8.07
C SER A 158 -3.74 5.76 7.13
N MET A 159 -4.57 4.71 7.13
CA MET A 159 -5.79 4.61 6.34
C MET A 159 -6.75 5.78 6.63
N MET A 160 -7.03 6.03 7.91
CA MET A 160 -7.94 7.11 8.31
C MET A 160 -7.41 8.48 7.86
N LYS A 161 -6.10 8.72 7.99
CA LYS A 161 -5.45 9.95 7.53
C LYS A 161 -5.55 10.11 6.00
N GLU A 162 -5.25 9.05 5.24
CA GLU A 162 -5.37 9.05 3.78
C GLU A 162 -6.78 9.45 3.36
N LYS A 163 -7.80 8.81 3.95
CA LYS A 163 -9.21 9.06 3.65
C LYS A 163 -9.66 10.47 4.01
N MET A 164 -9.21 11.00 5.16
CA MET A 164 -9.52 12.38 5.55
C MET A 164 -8.89 13.38 4.59
N LEU A 165 -7.60 13.22 4.28
CA LEU A 165 -6.91 14.09 3.32
C LEU A 165 -7.54 14.03 1.92
N ALA A 166 -8.00 12.86 1.49
CA ALA A 166 -8.74 12.72 0.24
C ALA A 166 -10.06 13.51 0.27
N ALA A 167 -10.86 13.35 1.33
CA ALA A 167 -12.13 14.06 1.48
C ALA A 167 -11.96 15.59 1.60
N LEU A 168 -10.95 16.05 2.33
CA LEU A 168 -10.66 17.49 2.44
C LEU A 168 -10.20 18.10 1.11
N ARG A 169 -9.38 17.37 0.34
CA ARG A 169 -8.99 17.79 -1.01
C ARG A 169 -10.20 17.88 -1.93
N ASP A 170 -11.08 16.89 -1.87
CA ASP A 170 -12.33 16.92 -2.62
C ASP A 170 -13.20 18.12 -2.22
N LEU A 171 -13.33 18.41 -0.93
CA LEU A 171 -14.06 19.57 -0.42
C LEU A 171 -13.45 20.90 -0.91
N HIS A 172 -12.12 21.01 -0.88
CA HIS A 172 -11.41 22.18 -1.36
C HIS A 172 -11.62 22.38 -2.87
N ILE A 173 -11.47 21.31 -3.67
CA ILE A 173 -11.64 21.37 -5.14
C ILE A 173 -13.09 21.68 -5.52
N THR A 174 -14.06 21.04 -4.85
CA THR A 174 -15.48 21.15 -5.24
C THR A 174 -16.17 22.37 -4.65
N ARG A 175 -15.69 22.91 -3.51
CA ARG A 175 -16.39 23.96 -2.75
C ARG A 175 -15.52 25.13 -2.31
N GLY A 176 -14.20 25.10 -2.53
CA GLY A 176 -13.29 26.17 -2.13
C GLY A 176 -13.15 26.33 -0.62
N ILE A 177 -13.54 25.33 0.18
CA ILE A 177 -13.44 25.39 1.65
C ILE A 177 -12.03 24.95 2.05
N GLU A 178 -11.27 25.86 2.66
CA GLU A 178 -10.01 25.52 3.31
C GLU A 178 -10.28 25.01 4.73
N VAL A 179 -9.75 23.82 5.03
CA VAL A 179 -9.88 23.19 6.34
C VAL A 179 -8.49 22.87 6.86
N GLY A 180 -8.31 22.98 8.18
CA GLY A 180 -7.03 22.74 8.86
C GLY A 180 -6.48 21.33 8.66
N ASP A 181 -5.17 21.18 8.91
CA ASP A 181 -4.41 19.95 8.73
C ASP A 181 -4.93 18.79 9.61
N PRO A 182 -5.40 17.67 9.02
CA PRO A 182 -5.91 16.52 9.78
C PRO A 182 -4.81 15.77 10.56
N GLN A 183 -3.51 16.03 10.31
CA GLN A 183 -2.42 15.30 10.97
C GLN A 183 -2.37 15.45 12.50
N LYS A 184 -3.01 16.49 13.05
CA LYS A 184 -3.00 16.81 14.50
C LYS A 184 -4.28 16.40 15.23
N VAL A 185 -5.24 15.78 14.54
CA VAL A 185 -6.54 15.44 15.13
C VAL A 185 -6.38 14.20 16.00
N SER A 186 -6.53 14.37 17.32
CA SER A 186 -6.66 13.22 18.22
C SER A 186 -8.04 12.58 18.05
N TRP A 187 -8.16 11.25 18.23
CA TRP A 187 -9.44 10.54 18.11
C TRP A 187 -10.54 11.08 19.03
N HIS A 188 -10.18 11.64 20.19
CA HIS A 188 -11.12 12.27 21.12
C HIS A 188 -11.80 13.51 20.52
N TRP A 189 -11.08 14.25 19.68
CA TRP A 189 -11.53 15.47 19.00
C TRP A 189 -12.09 15.21 17.61
N LEU A 190 -12.28 13.93 17.24
CA LEU A 190 -12.66 13.57 15.88
C LEU A 190 -14.07 14.08 15.52
N LEU A 191 -15.07 13.93 16.39
CA LEU A 191 -16.43 14.39 16.08
C LEU A 191 -16.44 15.89 15.81
N LYS A 192 -15.77 16.66 16.67
CA LYS A 192 -15.54 18.10 16.45
C LYS A 192 -14.91 18.41 15.11
N PHE A 193 -13.88 17.65 14.75
CA PHE A 193 -13.21 17.81 13.48
C PHE A 193 -14.14 17.51 12.30
N LEU A 194 -14.89 16.40 12.36
CA LEU A 194 -15.80 15.99 11.29
C LEU A 194 -16.86 17.07 11.02
N TRP A 195 -17.52 17.60 12.05
CA TRP A 195 -18.59 18.58 11.82
C TRP A 195 -18.06 19.95 11.38
N LYS A 196 -16.92 20.41 11.93
CA LYS A 196 -16.28 21.65 11.47
C LYS A 196 -15.74 21.57 10.05
N SER A 197 -15.44 20.35 9.60
CA SER A 197 -14.91 20.08 8.26
C SER A 197 -16.00 19.63 7.28
N HIS A 198 -17.26 19.56 7.72
CA HIS A 198 -18.39 19.07 6.92
C HIS A 198 -18.18 17.66 6.35
N LEU A 199 -17.65 16.75 7.17
CA LEU A 199 -17.36 15.37 6.79
C LEU A 199 -18.25 14.37 7.56
N THR A 200 -18.50 13.23 6.92
CA THR A 200 -19.18 12.07 7.51
C THR A 200 -18.38 10.81 7.22
N ILE A 201 -18.22 9.96 8.23
CA ILE A 201 -17.68 8.61 8.08
C ILE A 201 -18.84 7.66 7.79
N VAL A 202 -18.74 6.86 6.73
CA VAL A 202 -19.74 5.87 6.33
C VAL A 202 -19.11 4.49 6.23
N ASN A 203 -19.95 3.46 6.22
CA ASN A 203 -19.55 2.05 6.20
C ASN A 203 -18.75 1.66 7.44
N TRP A 204 -19.16 2.14 8.61
CA TRP A 204 -18.56 1.67 9.85
C TRP A 204 -18.98 0.22 10.12
N PRO A 205 -18.05 -0.71 10.42
CA PRO A 205 -18.39 -2.12 10.61
C PRO A 205 -19.18 -2.36 11.90
N HIS A 206 -20.08 -3.34 11.86
CA HIS A 206 -20.84 -3.78 13.04
C HIS A 206 -19.93 -4.43 14.07
N GLY A 207 -20.26 -4.28 15.36
CA GLY A 207 -19.48 -4.86 16.45
C GLY A 207 -18.19 -4.10 16.81
N VAL A 208 -17.77 -3.13 15.99
CA VAL A 208 -16.65 -2.25 16.29
C VAL A 208 -17.16 -0.96 16.93
N SER A 209 -16.63 -0.60 18.11
CA SER A 209 -16.99 0.65 18.78
C SER A 209 -16.70 1.86 17.88
N PRO A 210 -17.66 2.77 17.65
CA PRO A 210 -17.47 3.89 16.74
C PRO A 210 -16.48 4.93 17.30
N LEU A 211 -15.85 5.68 16.40
CA LEU A 211 -14.91 6.75 16.77
C LEU A 211 -15.64 7.89 17.49
N GLY A 212 -15.04 8.42 18.56
CA GLY A 212 -15.62 9.52 19.32
C GLY A 212 -15.20 9.53 20.79
N PRO A 213 -15.91 10.28 21.65
CA PRO A 213 -15.68 10.28 23.09
C PRO A 213 -15.71 8.86 23.66
N GLY A 214 -14.64 8.49 24.37
CA GLY A 214 -14.52 7.15 24.94
C GLY A 214 -13.95 6.06 24.01
N PHE A 215 -13.67 6.37 22.73
CA PHE A 215 -13.01 5.44 21.82
C PHE A 215 -11.57 5.14 22.28
N LYS A 216 -11.30 3.90 22.64
CA LYS A 216 -9.99 3.46 23.16
C LYS A 216 -9.16 2.83 22.05
N TYR A 217 -8.60 3.65 21.18
CA TYR A 217 -7.75 3.23 20.06
C TYR A 217 -6.72 2.17 20.47
N LYS A 218 -5.87 2.44 21.47
CA LYS A 218 -4.84 1.49 21.95
C LYS A 218 -5.39 0.17 22.51
N LYS A 219 -6.68 0.11 22.86
CA LYS A 219 -7.34 -1.08 23.42
C LYS A 219 -8.11 -1.89 22.39
N LEU A 220 -8.08 -1.52 21.10
CA LEU A 220 -8.67 -2.36 20.06
C LEU A 220 -7.94 -3.71 20.03
N LYS A 221 -8.76 -4.76 19.99
CA LYS A 221 -8.33 -6.16 19.84
C LYS A 221 -8.10 -6.47 18.36
N ALA A 222 -7.49 -7.63 18.09
CA ALA A 222 -7.17 -8.07 16.73
C ALA A 222 -8.42 -8.17 15.83
N GLY A 223 -9.50 -8.80 16.30
CA GLY A 223 -10.75 -8.94 15.53
C GLY A 223 -11.36 -7.62 15.03
N PRO A 224 -11.66 -6.64 15.91
CA PRO A 224 -12.16 -5.33 15.47
C PRO A 224 -11.20 -4.59 14.53
N LEU A 225 -9.88 -4.69 14.73
CA LEU A 225 -8.91 -4.10 13.81
C LEU A 225 -8.93 -4.79 12.44
N HIS A 226 -9.07 -6.10 12.42
CA HIS A 226 -9.17 -6.88 11.19
C HIS A 226 -10.39 -6.44 10.38
N GLN A 227 -11.57 -6.36 11.01
CA GLN A 227 -12.80 -5.88 10.35
C GLN A 227 -12.67 -4.45 9.77
N LEU A 228 -11.94 -3.57 10.45
CA LEU A 228 -11.71 -2.19 9.99
C LEU A 228 -10.79 -2.11 8.76
N LEU A 229 -9.89 -3.08 8.59
CA LEU A 229 -8.74 -2.97 7.69
C LEU A 229 -8.79 -3.90 6.50
N VAL A 230 -9.41 -5.07 6.62
CA VAL A 230 -9.40 -6.09 5.56
C VAL A 230 -9.83 -5.51 4.20
N PRO A 231 -10.96 -4.78 4.08
CA PRO A 231 -11.37 -4.26 2.78
C PRO A 231 -10.35 -3.28 2.19
N TYR A 232 -9.76 -2.44 3.04
CA TYR A 232 -8.73 -1.47 2.66
C TYR A 232 -7.43 -2.15 2.22
N LEU A 233 -6.97 -3.14 2.99
CA LEU A 233 -5.76 -3.90 2.72
C LEU A 233 -5.91 -4.75 1.46
N GLN A 234 -7.04 -5.43 1.29
CA GLN A 234 -7.34 -6.19 0.06
C GLN A 234 -7.32 -5.28 -1.17
N ARG A 235 -7.95 -4.10 -1.12
CA ARG A 235 -7.92 -3.15 -2.24
C ARG A 235 -6.51 -2.64 -2.55
N LYS A 236 -5.70 -2.34 -1.52
CA LYS A 236 -4.36 -1.74 -1.69
C LYS A 236 -3.28 -2.76 -2.04
N LEU A 237 -3.31 -3.93 -1.43
CA LEU A 237 -2.30 -4.97 -1.58
C LEU A 237 -2.67 -5.99 -2.67
N GLY A 238 -3.97 -6.13 -2.99
CA GLY A 238 -4.45 -7.12 -3.94
C GLY A 238 -3.95 -8.51 -3.59
N LEU A 239 -3.24 -9.14 -4.53
CA LEU A 239 -2.66 -10.48 -4.38
C LEU A 239 -1.54 -10.57 -3.32
N LEU A 240 -1.01 -9.43 -2.85
CA LEU A 240 0.00 -9.40 -1.78
C LEU A 240 -0.63 -9.48 -0.38
N TYR A 241 -1.95 -9.43 -0.28
CA TYR A 241 -2.64 -9.65 0.99
C TYR A 241 -2.68 -11.15 1.28
N ASP A 242 -1.92 -11.61 2.27
CA ASP A 242 -1.81 -13.03 2.63
C ASP A 242 -2.95 -13.53 3.53
N GLY A 243 -3.88 -12.65 3.91
CA GLY A 243 -5.10 -13.01 4.63
C GLY A 243 -4.87 -13.76 5.93
N GLN A 244 -3.67 -13.74 6.51
CA GLN A 244 -3.31 -14.57 7.67
C GLN A 244 -4.14 -14.17 8.88
N THR A 245 -5.25 -14.88 9.09
CA THR A 245 -6.03 -14.91 10.32
C THR A 245 -5.46 -16.01 11.20
N ASN A 246 -4.85 -15.66 12.33
CA ASN A 246 -4.33 -16.63 13.30
C ASN A 246 -5.43 -17.35 14.11
N ASP A 247 -6.71 -17.03 13.89
CA ASP A 247 -7.82 -17.57 14.68
C ASP A 247 -8.76 -18.37 13.75
N GLU A 248 -9.01 -19.64 14.10
CA GLU A 248 -9.93 -20.57 13.44
C GLU A 248 -11.43 -20.20 13.66
N GLU A 249 -11.74 -18.97 14.05
CA GLU A 249 -13.11 -18.54 14.31
C GLU A 249 -13.70 -17.85 13.06
N GLU A 250 -14.60 -18.60 12.41
CA GLU A 250 -15.58 -18.19 11.40
C GLU A 250 -15.03 -17.31 10.25
N GLN A 251 -14.67 -17.98 9.15
CA GLN A 251 -14.77 -17.40 7.82
C GLN A 251 -16.25 -17.15 7.47
N ASP A 252 -16.87 -16.17 8.13
CA ASP A 252 -17.97 -15.46 7.47
C ASP A 252 -17.34 -14.71 6.31
N SER A 253 -17.81 -14.99 5.09
CA SER A 253 -17.31 -14.40 3.87
C SER A 253 -17.29 -12.87 4.01
N LEU A 254 -16.10 -12.28 4.17
CA LEU A 254 -15.92 -10.82 4.21
C LEU A 254 -16.15 -10.16 2.84
N ASP A 255 -16.62 -10.92 1.84
CA ASP A 255 -16.96 -10.44 0.48
C ASP A 255 -18.00 -9.30 0.48
N ASP A 256 -18.81 -9.17 1.54
CA ASP A 256 -19.80 -8.10 1.69
C ASP A 256 -19.37 -6.95 2.63
N VAL A 257 -18.16 -6.98 3.20
CA VAL A 257 -17.73 -5.91 4.12
C VAL A 257 -17.24 -4.69 3.35
N LEU A 258 -18.02 -3.62 3.41
CA LEU A 258 -17.68 -2.35 2.77
C LEU A 258 -16.51 -1.67 3.45
N GLU A 259 -15.56 -1.18 2.64
CA GLU A 259 -14.48 -0.32 3.12
C GLU A 259 -15.04 0.98 3.71
N ILE A 260 -14.52 1.38 4.87
CA ILE A 260 -14.82 2.69 5.49
C ILE A 260 -14.56 3.79 4.47
N ALA A 261 -15.51 4.70 4.31
CA ALA A 261 -15.34 5.89 3.47
C ALA A 261 -15.58 7.17 4.28
N ILE A 262 -14.90 8.24 3.90
CA ILE A 262 -15.11 9.57 4.44
C ILE A 262 -15.65 10.44 3.30
N LYS A 263 -16.81 11.05 3.50
CA LYS A 263 -17.53 11.81 2.48
C LYS A 263 -17.81 13.22 2.97
N CYS A 264 -17.83 14.16 2.03
CA CYS A 264 -18.30 15.53 2.27
C CYS A 264 -19.83 15.54 2.44
N TRP A 265 -20.35 16.39 3.31
CA TRP A 265 -21.78 16.65 3.42
C TRP A 265 -22.34 17.20 2.11
N ASN A 266 -23.64 17.02 1.86
CA ASN A 266 -24.30 17.67 0.72
C ASN A 266 -24.37 19.20 0.92
N LYS A 267 -24.74 19.96 -0.11
CA LYS A 267 -24.76 21.45 -0.03
C LYS A 267 -25.78 21.94 0.99
N GLU A 268 -26.92 21.27 1.09
CA GLU A 268 -28.00 21.61 2.02
C GLU A 268 -27.51 21.55 3.47
N ALA A 269 -26.89 20.44 3.90
CA ALA A 269 -26.38 20.26 5.25
C ALA A 269 -25.23 21.22 5.62
N ILE A 270 -24.41 21.63 4.64
CA ILE A 270 -23.38 22.66 4.87
C ILE A 270 -24.03 24.01 5.16
N ASN A 271 -25.06 24.39 4.42
CA ASN A 271 -25.70 25.69 4.51
C ASN A 271 -26.58 25.87 5.76
N ILE A 272 -26.89 24.79 6.49
CA ILE A 272 -27.57 24.86 7.78
C ILE A 272 -26.69 25.65 8.76
N LEU A 273 -27.25 26.69 9.39
CA LEU A 273 -26.54 27.51 10.38
C LEU A 273 -26.24 26.71 11.65
N ASP A 274 -25.14 27.03 12.33
CA ASP A 274 -24.74 26.30 13.55
C ASP A 274 -25.77 26.38 14.69
N ALA A 275 -26.56 27.45 14.73
CA ALA A 275 -27.64 27.67 15.71
C ALA A 275 -28.96 26.99 15.31
N ASP A 276 -29.08 26.47 14.08
CA ASP A 276 -30.28 25.80 13.62
C ASP A 276 -30.41 24.42 14.29
N PRO A 277 -31.55 24.09 14.91
CA PRO A 277 -31.79 22.76 15.49
C PRO A 277 -31.55 21.61 14.51
N LEU A 278 -31.80 21.81 13.21
CA LEU A 278 -31.57 20.81 12.16
C LEU A 278 -30.09 20.47 12.00
N LYS A 279 -29.17 21.34 12.45
CA LYS A 279 -27.74 21.04 12.47
C LYS A 279 -27.44 19.86 13.38
N ALA A 280 -28.15 19.75 14.50
CA ALA A 280 -27.96 18.71 15.51
C ALA A 280 -28.14 17.29 14.95
N GLU A 281 -29.02 17.14 13.95
CA GLU A 281 -29.41 15.87 13.33
C GLU A 281 -28.44 15.40 12.23
N ILE A 282 -27.44 16.21 11.88
CA ILE A 282 -26.48 15.83 10.85
C ILE A 282 -25.63 14.65 11.34
N VAL A 283 -25.63 13.57 10.55
CA VAL A 283 -24.92 12.32 10.83
C VAL A 283 -23.41 12.50 10.62
N LEU A 284 -22.63 12.14 11.64
CA LEU A 284 -21.16 12.16 11.63
C LEU A 284 -20.56 10.79 11.36
N ILE A 285 -21.14 9.72 11.92
CA ILE A 285 -20.71 8.34 11.69
C ILE A 285 -21.92 7.45 11.42
N LYS A 286 -21.87 6.73 10.30
CA LYS A 286 -22.91 5.80 9.85
C LYS A 286 -22.34 4.38 9.71
N ALA A 287 -23.06 3.41 10.25
CA ALA A 287 -22.78 1.99 10.07
C ALA A 287 -23.05 1.55 8.62
N THR A 288 -22.62 0.32 8.32
CA THR A 288 -22.73 -0.29 6.98
C THR A 288 -24.18 -0.52 6.56
N ASP A 289 -25.05 -0.92 7.49
CA ASP A 289 -26.51 -1.06 7.29
C ASP A 289 -27.26 0.28 7.20
N GLY A 290 -26.56 1.39 7.43
CA GLY A 290 -27.13 2.73 7.48
C GLY A 290 -27.58 3.20 8.87
N THR A 291 -27.35 2.43 9.93
CA THR A 291 -27.61 2.87 11.30
C THR A 291 -26.74 4.09 11.65
N VAL A 292 -27.36 5.11 12.27
CA VAL A 292 -26.64 6.30 12.75
C VAL A 292 -25.93 5.93 14.05
N LEU A 293 -24.60 6.07 14.07
CA LEU A 293 -23.77 5.78 15.25
C LEU A 293 -23.43 7.04 16.03
N TRP A 294 -23.26 8.16 15.33
CA TRP A 294 -23.05 9.48 15.90
C TRP A 294 -23.66 10.56 15.02
N GLN A 295 -24.29 11.54 15.65
CA GLN A 295 -24.75 12.79 15.06
C GLN A 295 -24.14 14.00 15.80
N ILE A 296 -24.34 15.21 15.27
CA ILE A 296 -23.75 16.43 15.84
C ILE A 296 -24.18 16.66 17.29
N SER A 297 -25.44 16.35 17.63
CA SER A 297 -25.95 16.50 19.00
C SER A 297 -25.15 15.72 20.03
N ASP A 298 -24.46 14.68 19.60
CA ASP A 298 -23.71 13.79 20.48
C ASP A 298 -22.27 14.26 20.71
N ASP A 299 -21.80 15.24 19.93
CA ASP A 299 -20.49 15.86 20.15
C ASP A 299 -20.54 16.77 21.40
N PRO A 300 -19.80 16.45 22.48
CA PRO A 300 -19.80 17.25 23.70
C PRO A 300 -19.37 18.69 23.46
N GLU A 301 -18.54 18.91 22.43
CA GLU A 301 -18.01 20.21 22.09
C GLU A 301 -19.02 21.10 21.36
N TRP A 302 -19.86 20.51 20.51
CA TRP A 302 -21.00 21.21 19.92
C TRP A 302 -22.03 21.60 21.00
N GLN A 303 -22.34 20.68 21.93
CA GLN A 303 -23.22 21.00 23.07
C GLN A 303 -22.67 22.14 23.94
N LYS A 304 -21.34 22.21 24.09
CA LYS A 304 -20.68 23.29 24.82
C LYS A 304 -20.74 24.61 24.07
N SER A 305 -20.56 24.61 22.74
CA SER A 305 -20.66 25.84 21.95
C SER A 305 -22.07 26.44 21.96
N LEU A 306 -23.11 25.62 21.93
CA LEU A 306 -24.50 26.12 22.04
C LEU A 306 -24.75 26.83 23.37
N LYS A 307 -24.36 26.20 24.49
CA LYS A 307 -24.52 26.79 25.83
C LYS A 307 -23.79 28.13 25.98
N GLU A 308 -22.66 28.29 25.29
CA GLU A 308 -21.91 29.55 25.29
C GLU A 308 -22.60 30.62 24.44
N MET A 309 -23.14 30.25 23.28
CA MET A 309 -23.92 31.16 22.43
C MET A 309 -25.18 31.67 23.13
N ASP A 310 -25.92 30.77 23.80
CA ASP A 310 -27.12 31.13 24.56
C ASP A 310 -26.80 32.13 25.69
N ARG A 311 -25.68 31.94 26.39
CA ARG A 311 -25.21 32.86 27.44
C ARG A 311 -24.84 34.23 26.88
N GLN A 312 -24.20 34.28 25.71
CA GLN A 312 -23.82 35.54 25.07
C GLN A 312 -25.07 36.31 24.59
N GLN A 313 -26.08 35.62 24.06
CA GLN A 313 -27.35 36.26 23.68
C GLN A 313 -28.09 36.82 24.90
N GLN A 314 -28.19 36.04 25.99
CA GLN A 314 -28.81 36.52 27.23
C GLN A 314 -28.06 37.67 27.90
N GLY A 315 -26.73 37.75 27.76
CA GLY A 315 -25.92 38.87 28.25
C GLY A 315 -26.06 40.15 27.42
N THR A 316 -26.53 40.05 26.17
CA THR A 316 -26.67 41.19 25.25
C THR A 316 -28.07 41.84 25.34
N GLU A 317 -29.09 41.12 25.82
CA GLU A 317 -30.45 41.64 26.04
C GLU A 317 -30.63 42.45 27.34
N VAL A 318 -29.58 42.59 28.16
CA VAL A 318 -29.61 43.29 29.47
C VAL A 318 -28.92 44.67 29.43
N LEU A 319 -28.66 45.22 28.23
CA LEU A 319 -28.15 46.58 28.02
C LEU A 319 -29.12 47.40 27.17
#